data_AF-A0A958K2X3-F1
#
_entry.id   AF-A0A958K2X3-F1
#
_cell.length_a   1.000
_cell.length_b   1.000
_cell.length_c   1.000
_cell.angle_alpha   90.00
_cell.angle_beta   90.00
_cell.angle_gamma   90.00
#
_symmetry.space_group_name_H-M   'P 1'
#
loop_
_entity.id
_entity.type
_entity.pdbx_description
1 polymer ?
#
loop_
_entity_poly.entity_id
_entity_poly.type
_entity_poly.pdbx_seq_one_letter_code
_entity_poly.pdbx_strand_id
1 'polypeptide(L)'
;MIKVVRKWWSAWGTLPVITWVKAAAYYKAGQFEVAKAYYERGLQRHPQHPAADCARMDASYCLFRMRDFVGAEKHLRVVLNNMPENKDASIRLARLHLWTGNYVEAAWTISASA
;
A
#
# COMPACT_ATOMS: atom_id res chain seq x y z
N MET A 1 19.41 -10.60 -8.52
CA MET A 1 18.19 -11.38 -8.21
C MET A 1 18.24 -12.03 -6.83
N ILE A 2 19.30 -12.77 -6.50
CA ILE A 2 19.48 -13.51 -5.23
C ILE A 2 19.23 -12.65 -3.97
N LYS A 3 19.74 -11.41 -3.92
CA LYS A 3 19.54 -10.49 -2.78
C LYS A 3 18.06 -10.14 -2.53
N VAL A 4 17.25 -10.01 -3.57
CA VAL A 4 15.81 -9.67 -3.45
C VAL A 4 15.05 -10.86 -2.89
N VAL A 5 15.31 -12.06 -3.40
CA VAL A 5 14.69 -13.31 -2.93
C VAL A 5 15.02 -13.55 -1.46
N ARG A 6 16.28 -13.39 -1.05
CA ARG A 6 16.69 -13.55 0.35
C ARG A 6 15.99 -12.56 1.29
N LYS A 7 15.91 -11.28 0.91
CA LYS A 7 15.20 -10.27 1.72
C LYS A 7 13.71 -10.56 1.81
N TRP A 8 13.09 -10.97 0.70
CA TRP A 8 11.68 -11.33 0.66
C TRP A 8 11.37 -12.50 1.58
N TRP A 9 12.16 -13.57 1.48
CA TRP A 9 11.99 -14.75 2.31
C TRP A 9 12.11 -14.39 3.80
N SER A 10 13.07 -13.54 4.16
CA SER A 10 13.22 -13.07 5.54
C SER A 10 12.03 -12.27 6.05
N ALA A 11 11.30 -11.57 5.17
CA ALA A 11 10.17 -10.73 5.56
C ALA A 11 8.84 -11.51 5.61
N TRP A 12 8.63 -12.45 4.68
CA TRP A 12 7.32 -13.06 4.46
C TRP A 12 7.33 -14.59 4.38
N GLY A 13 8.50 -15.25 4.52
CA GLY A 13 8.61 -16.72 4.48
C GLY A 13 8.17 -17.36 3.15
N THR A 14 8.11 -16.58 2.07
CA THR A 14 7.53 -16.96 0.77
C THR A 14 8.46 -16.58 -0.38
N LEU A 15 8.13 -17.02 -1.60
CA LEU A 15 8.79 -16.53 -2.81
C LEU A 15 8.23 -15.17 -3.24
N PRO A 16 9.03 -14.32 -3.89
CA PRO A 16 8.55 -13.05 -4.42
C PRO A 16 7.42 -13.17 -5.42
N VAL A 17 6.37 -12.37 -5.22
CA VAL A 17 5.36 -12.12 -6.26
C VAL A 17 5.98 -11.21 -7.31
N ILE A 18 6.32 -11.79 -8.48
CA ILE A 18 7.09 -11.11 -9.53
C ILE A 18 6.41 -9.82 -9.99
N THR A 19 5.08 -9.78 -10.04
CA THR A 19 4.34 -8.57 -10.42
C THR A 19 4.56 -7.44 -9.43
N TRP A 20 4.67 -7.70 -8.12
CA TRP A 20 4.97 -6.69 -7.11
C TRP A 20 6.43 -6.24 -7.14
N VAL A 21 7.37 -7.15 -7.46
CA VAL A 21 8.78 -6.77 -7.67
C VAL A 21 8.90 -5.81 -8.85
N LYS A 22 8.18 -6.06 -9.96
CA LYS A 22 8.11 -5.14 -11.10
C LYS A 22 7.45 -3.82 -10.70
N ALA A 23 6.33 -3.87 -9.99
CA ALA A 23 5.63 -2.69 -9.50
C ALA A 23 6.55 -1.79 -8.66
N ALA A 24 7.32 -2.37 -7.73
CA ALA A 24 8.28 -1.65 -6.89
C ALA A 24 9.41 -1.00 -7.69
N ALA A 25 9.81 -1.58 -8.83
CA ALA A 25 10.78 -0.95 -9.72
C ALA A 25 10.18 0.30 -10.41
N TYR A 26 8.96 0.18 -10.94
CA TYR A 26 8.25 1.31 -11.54
C TYR A 26 7.92 2.41 -10.52
N TYR A 27 7.54 2.04 -9.31
CA TYR A 27 7.33 2.95 -8.18
C TYR A 27 8.57 3.80 -7.92
N LYS A 28 9.75 3.16 -7.84
CA LYS A 28 11.02 3.85 -7.62
C LYS A 28 11.41 4.76 -8.78
N ALA A 29 10.99 4.42 -10.00
CA ALA A 29 11.16 5.25 -11.18
C ALA A 29 10.14 6.40 -11.29
N GLY A 30 9.21 6.53 -10.34
CA GLY A 30 8.15 7.55 -10.36
C GLY A 30 7.03 7.28 -11.38
N GLN A 31 7.02 6.10 -12.01
CA GLN A 31 6.01 5.69 -12.99
C GLN A 31 4.79 5.12 -12.25
N PHE A 32 4.06 5.99 -11.56
CA PHE A 32 3.00 5.59 -10.61
C PHE A 32 1.84 4.86 -11.28
N GLU A 33 1.45 5.24 -12.49
CA GLU A 33 0.37 4.58 -13.23
C GLU A 33 0.74 3.12 -13.56
N VAL A 34 1.95 2.90 -14.07
CA VAL A 34 2.47 1.57 -14.40
C VAL A 34 2.64 0.75 -13.11
N ALA A 35 3.20 1.35 -12.06
CA ALA A 35 3.38 0.69 -10.77
C ALA A 35 2.03 0.22 -10.19
N LYS A 36 1.03 1.09 -10.16
CA LYS A 36 -0.34 0.81 -9.71
C LYS A 36 -0.93 -0.39 -10.45
N ALA A 37 -0.83 -0.41 -11.78
CA ALA A 37 -1.36 -1.52 -12.58
C ALA A 37 -0.72 -2.88 -12.21
N TYR A 38 0.60 -2.91 -11.98
CA TYR A 38 1.29 -4.14 -11.56
C TYR A 38 0.96 -4.54 -10.12
N TYR A 39 0.83 -3.58 -9.19
CA TYR A 39 0.39 -3.87 -7.82
C TYR A 39 -1.00 -4.48 -7.80
N GLU A 40 -1.98 -3.85 -8.45
CA GLU A 40 -3.36 -4.33 -8.52
C GLU A 40 -3.46 -5.71 -9.17
N ARG A 41 -2.74 -5.94 -10.28
CA ARG A 41 -2.72 -7.26 -10.92
C ARG A 41 -2.20 -8.35 -9.98
N GLY A 42 -1.18 -8.05 -9.18
CA GLY A 42 -0.68 -9.00 -8.19
C GLY A 42 -1.66 -9.19 -7.03
N LEU A 43 -2.33 -8.14 -6.57
CA LEU A 43 -3.35 -8.20 -5.52
C LEU A 43 -4.60 -9.00 -5.93
N GLN A 44 -4.99 -8.93 -7.20
CA GLN A 44 -6.07 -9.75 -7.75
C GLN A 44 -5.73 -11.25 -7.72
N ARG A 45 -4.46 -11.61 -7.99
CA ARG A 45 -4.01 -13.00 -8.09
C ARG A 45 -3.58 -13.59 -6.75
N HIS A 46 -3.11 -12.74 -5.85
CA HIS A 46 -2.52 -13.13 -4.56
C HIS A 46 -3.12 -12.32 -3.41
N PRO A 47 -4.46 -12.28 -3.25
CA PRO A 47 -5.12 -11.38 -2.31
C PRO A 47 -4.77 -11.64 -0.84
N GLN A 48 -4.45 -12.89 -0.49
CA GLN A 48 -4.15 -13.39 0.86
C GLN A 48 -2.65 -13.61 1.12
N HIS A 49 -1.79 -13.25 0.15
CA HIS A 49 -0.35 -13.44 0.34
C HIS A 49 0.16 -12.56 1.49
N PRO A 50 1.12 -12.99 2.32
CA PRO A 50 1.57 -12.21 3.49
C PRO A 50 2.08 -10.80 3.15
N ALA A 51 2.69 -10.63 1.96
CA ALA A 51 3.13 -9.34 1.44
C ALA A 51 2.03 -8.46 0.81
N ALA A 52 0.77 -8.92 0.77
CA ALA A 52 -0.30 -8.24 0.04
C ALA A 52 -0.60 -6.86 0.66
N ASP A 53 -0.56 -6.72 1.98
CA ASP A 53 -0.82 -5.42 2.61
C ASP A 53 0.30 -4.41 2.38
N CYS A 54 1.56 -4.86 2.27
CA CYS A 54 2.65 -4.00 1.78
C CYS A 54 2.38 -3.54 0.33
N ALA A 55 1.92 -4.44 -0.54
CA ALA A 55 1.54 -4.07 -1.91
C ALA A 55 0.36 -3.09 -1.96
N ARG A 56 -0.62 -3.20 -1.05
CA ARG A 56 -1.72 -2.23 -0.92
C ARG A 56 -1.22 -0.86 -0.47
N MET A 57 -0.27 -0.81 0.45
CA MET A 57 0.34 0.46 0.90
C MET A 57 1.14 1.15 -0.22
N ASP A 58 1.88 0.40 -1.03
CA ASP A 58 2.60 0.97 -2.17
C ASP A 58 1.62 1.43 -3.27
N ALA A 59 0.56 0.65 -3.53
CA ALA A 59 -0.50 1.02 -4.46
C ALA A 59 -1.24 2.30 -4.02
N SER A 60 -1.55 2.43 -2.73
CA SER A 60 -2.22 3.63 -2.21
C SER A 60 -1.37 4.88 -2.39
N TYR A 61 -0.05 4.78 -2.22
CA TYR A 61 0.84 5.89 -2.52
C TYR A 61 0.87 6.23 -4.01
N CYS A 62 0.91 5.24 -4.91
CA CYS A 62 0.83 5.49 -6.35
C CYS A 62 -0.46 6.27 -6.71
N LEU A 63 -1.59 5.83 -6.16
CA LEU A 63 -2.90 6.45 -6.36
C LEU A 63 -2.94 7.88 -5.81
N PHE A 64 -2.39 8.10 -4.61
CA PHE A 64 -2.24 9.43 -4.04
C PHE A 64 -1.44 10.37 -4.96
N ARG A 65 -0.32 9.88 -5.53
CA ARG A 65 0.50 10.65 -6.48
C ARG A 65 -0.22 10.96 -7.79
N MET A 66 -1.16 10.11 -8.17
CA MET A 66 -2.05 10.31 -9.33
C MET A 66 -3.30 11.14 -8.99
N ARG A 67 -3.44 11.63 -7.75
CA ARG A 67 -4.63 12.34 -7.22
C ARG A 67 -5.91 11.48 -7.19
N ASP A 68 -5.79 10.17 -7.31
CA ASP A 68 -6.90 9.24 -7.06
C ASP A 68 -6.98 8.95 -5.55
N PHE A 69 -7.55 9.91 -4.82
CA PHE A 69 -7.67 9.83 -3.36
C PHE A 69 -8.66 8.74 -2.93
N VAL A 70 -9.71 8.50 -3.71
CA VAL A 70 -10.72 7.47 -3.42
C VAL A 70 -10.09 6.08 -3.50
N GLY A 71 -9.31 5.81 -4.56
CA GLY A 71 -8.57 4.57 -4.70
C GLY A 71 -7.52 4.39 -3.59
N ALA A 72 -6.77 5.44 -3.28
CA ALA A 72 -5.76 5.41 -2.23
C ALA A 72 -6.36 5.09 -0.86
N GLU A 73 -7.47 5.75 -0.50
CA GLU A 73 -8.21 5.49 0.73
C GLU A 73 -8.71 4.05 0.81
N LYS A 74 -9.30 3.53 -0.28
CA LYS A 74 -9.79 2.15 -0.34
C LYS A 74 -8.69 1.15 0.03
N HIS A 75 -7.49 1.32 -0.49
CA HIS A 75 -6.36 0.44 -0.16
C HIS A 75 -5.94 0.55 1.30
N LEU A 76 -5.85 1.77 1.84
CA LEU A 76 -5.45 2.00 3.23
C LEU A 76 -6.47 1.45 4.23
N ARG A 77 -7.77 1.59 3.95
CA ARG A 77 -8.83 1.01 4.78
C ARG A 77 -8.77 -0.51 4.83
N VAL A 78 -8.44 -1.18 3.72
CA VAL A 78 -8.24 -2.64 3.72
C VAL A 78 -7.06 -3.03 4.60
N VAL A 79 -5.95 -2.29 4.54
CA VAL A 79 -4.78 -2.55 5.39
C VAL A 79 -5.14 -2.39 6.87
N LEU A 80 -5.86 -1.32 7.23
CA LEU A 80 -6.30 -1.08 8.61
C LEU A 80 -7.39 -2.04 9.09
N ASN A 81 -8.18 -2.61 8.18
CA ASN A 81 -9.11 -3.67 8.54
C ASN A 81 -8.38 -4.99 8.86
N ASN A 82 -7.27 -5.27 8.18
CA ASN A 82 -6.46 -6.48 8.40
C ASN A 82 -5.49 -6.33 9.58
N MET A 83 -4.92 -5.13 9.76
CA MET A 83 -3.96 -4.77 10.80
C MET A 83 -4.35 -3.40 11.39
N PRO A 84 -5.32 -3.36 12.32
CA PRO A 84 -5.82 -2.12 12.93
C PRO A 84 -4.72 -1.27 13.59
N GLU A 85 -3.66 -1.89 14.10
CA GLU A 85 -2.53 -1.28 14.76
C GLU A 85 -1.44 -0.76 13.81
N ASN A 86 -1.63 -0.86 12.49
CA ASN A 86 -0.63 -0.43 11.50
C ASN A 86 -0.54 1.10 11.44
N LYS A 87 0.36 1.65 12.25
CA LYS A 87 0.60 3.10 12.37
C LYS A 87 0.93 3.79 11.05
N ASP A 88 1.68 3.15 10.15
CA ASP A 88 2.01 3.79 8.86
C ASP A 88 0.77 3.91 7.96
N ALA A 89 -0.10 2.90 7.96
CA ALA A 89 -1.37 2.98 7.24
C ALA A 89 -2.29 4.08 7.83
N SER A 90 -2.38 4.18 9.16
CA SER A 90 -3.17 5.22 9.83
C SER A 90 -2.65 6.63 9.52
N ILE A 91 -1.33 6.84 9.59
CA ILE A 91 -0.71 8.13 9.26
C ILE A 91 -0.96 8.49 7.80
N ARG A 92 -0.85 7.54 6.86
CA ARG A 92 -1.11 7.79 5.44
C ARG A 92 -2.58 8.14 5.19
N LEU A 93 -3.51 7.46 5.85
CA LEU A 93 -4.95 7.74 5.70
C LEU A 93 -5.30 9.10 6.30
N ALA A 94 -4.78 9.43 7.49
CA ALA A 94 -4.95 10.74 8.09
C ALA A 94 -4.40 11.86 7.19
N ARG A 95 -3.21 11.68 6.61
CA ARG A 95 -2.63 12.64 5.65
C ARG A 95 -3.48 12.80 4.40
N LEU A 96 -4.04 11.71 3.87
CA LEU A 96 -4.95 11.75 2.74
C LEU A 96 -6.20 12.57 3.08
N HIS A 97 -6.81 12.33 4.24
CA HIS A 97 -7.97 13.09 4.70
C HIS A 97 -7.66 14.58 4.92
N LEU A 98 -6.50 14.92 5.47
CA LEU A 98 -6.06 16.31 5.56
C LEU A 98 -5.91 16.96 4.18
N TRP A 99 -5.37 16.23 3.21
CA TRP A 99 -5.18 16.71 1.84
C TRP A 99 -6.50 16.96 1.11
N THR A 100 -7.55 16.18 1.42
CA THR A 100 -8.88 16.33 0.83
C THR A 100 -9.81 17.25 1.61
N GLY A 101 -9.37 17.81 2.74
CA GLY A 101 -10.18 18.70 3.59
C GLY A 101 -11.10 17.98 4.58
N ASN A 102 -10.95 16.66 4.74
CA ASN A 102 -11.75 15.82 5.63
C ASN A 102 -11.14 15.80 7.05
N TYR A 103 -11.16 16.94 7.72
CA TYR A 103 -10.44 17.13 8.99
C TYR A 103 -10.97 16.24 10.14
N VAL A 104 -12.28 15.97 10.16
CA VAL A 104 -12.92 15.13 11.19
C VAL A 104 -12.44 13.69 11.08
N GLU A 105 -12.43 13.14 9.86
CA GLU A 105 -11.96 11.80 9.56
C GLU A 105 -10.46 11.66 9.84
N ALA A 106 -9.67 12.71 9.55
CA ALA A 106 -8.25 12.74 9.87
C ALA A 106 -8.02 12.64 11.39
N ALA A 107 -8.72 13.45 12.18
CA ALA A 107 -8.62 13.43 13.64
C ALA A 107 -9.04 12.07 14.21
N TRP A 108 -10.15 11.52 13.70
CA TRP A 108 -10.64 10.21 14.11
C TRP A 108 -9.63 9.10 13.82
N THR A 109 -9.07 9.08 12.60
CA THR A 109 -8.07 8.09 12.18
C THR A 109 -6.82 8.10 13.07
N ILE A 110 -6.34 9.29 13.45
CA ILE A 110 -5.19 9.41 14.35
C ILE A 110 -5.55 8.88 15.75
N SER A 111 -6.70 9.29 16.29
CA SER A 111 -7.14 8.85 17.62
C SER A 111 -7.41 7.34 17.72
N ALA A 112 -7.88 6.71 16.65
CA ALA A 112 -8.15 5.28 16.59
C ALA A 112 -6.87 4.42 16.48
N SER A 113 -5.71 5.05 16.22
CA SER A 113 -4.42 4.39 16.04
C SER A 113 -3.42 4.59 17.19
N ALA A 114 -3.84 5.35 18.21
CA ALA A 114 -3.08 5.64 19.43
C ALA A 114 -3.36 4.58 20.50
#